data_AF-A0A2V7LZR5-F1
#
_entry.id   AF-A0A2V7LZR5-F1
#
_cell.length_a   1.000
_cell.length_b   1.000
_cell.length_c   1.000
_cell.angle_alpha   90.00
_cell.angle_beta   90.00
_cell.angle_gamma   90.00
#
_symmetry.space_group_name_H-M   'P 1'
#
loop_
_entity.id
_entity.type
_entity.pdbx_description
1 polymer ?
#
loop_
_entity_poly.entity_id
_entity_poly.type
_entity_poly.pdbx_seq_one_letter_code
_entity_poly.pdbx_strand_id
1 'polypeptide(L)'
;MTAGRRYLVGVSAVAAAALVLSFVLPPDARTGVWLATVLALMVQGPLGWWVVRAIGTERLQLIWAIGIAARFALVAAAGFVVAPRLGLALAPLLFALVGVLMCCVVVEAVVVRSATEVR
;
A
#
# COMPACT_ATOMS: atom_id res chain seq x y z
N MET A 1 -14.95 17.40 0.88
CA MET A 1 -14.16 16.47 0.04
C MET A 1 -14.79 15.09 0.09
N THR A 2 -14.89 14.38 -1.03
CA THR A 2 -15.39 12.99 -1.07
C THR A 2 -14.37 12.01 -0.50
N ALA A 3 -14.83 10.84 -0.02
CA ALA A 3 -13.96 9.77 0.47
C ALA A 3 -12.92 9.34 -0.58
N GLY A 4 -13.32 9.20 -1.85
CA GLY A 4 -12.41 8.89 -2.96
C GLY A 4 -11.30 9.92 -3.13
N ARG A 5 -11.61 11.22 -3.02
CA ARG A 5 -10.58 12.26 -3.15
C ARG A 5 -9.61 12.26 -1.97
N ARG A 6 -10.10 12.05 -0.73
CA ARG A 6 -9.25 11.92 0.46
C ARG A 6 -8.30 10.71 0.33
N TYR A 7 -8.82 9.59 -0.16
CA TYR A 7 -8.02 8.39 -0.42
C TYR A 7 -6.91 8.63 -1.45
N LEU A 8 -7.24 9.20 -2.61
CA LEU A 8 -6.23 9.48 -3.64
C LEU A 8 -5.14 10.42 -3.11
N VAL A 9 -5.51 11.49 -2.41
CA VAL A 9 -4.53 12.41 -1.80
C VAL A 9 -3.63 11.68 -0.81
N GLY A 10 -4.18 10.84 0.06
CA GLY A 10 -3.39 10.07 1.03
C GLY A 10 -2.43 9.09 0.36
N VAL A 11 -2.89 8.32 -0.62
CA VAL A 11 -2.03 7.37 -1.36
C VAL A 11 -0.94 8.11 -2.14
N SER A 12 -1.27 9.23 -2.79
CA SER A 12 -0.29 10.07 -3.47
C SER A 12 0.76 10.64 -2.50
N ALA A 13 0.34 11.05 -1.30
CA ALA A 13 1.25 11.53 -0.26
C ALA A 13 2.20 10.43 0.24
N VAL A 14 1.69 9.21 0.44
CA VAL A 14 2.53 8.05 0.82
C VAL A 14 3.54 7.73 -0.29
N ALA A 15 3.10 7.73 -1.55
CA ALA A 15 3.99 7.49 -2.70
C ALA A 15 5.11 8.55 -2.79
N ALA A 16 4.74 9.83 -2.65
CA ALA A 16 5.69 10.93 -2.67
C ALA A 16 6.68 10.84 -1.48
N ALA A 17 6.20 10.55 -0.28
CA ALA A 17 7.03 10.40 0.90
C ALA A 17 8.03 9.23 0.75
N ALA A 18 7.57 8.06 0.27
CA ALA A 18 8.43 6.91 0.02
C ALA A 18 9.51 7.23 -1.02
N LEU A 19 9.15 7.94 -2.10
CA LEU A 19 10.09 8.35 -3.13
C LEU A 19 11.13 9.34 -2.58
N VAL A 20 10.70 10.35 -1.82
CA VAL A 20 11.62 11.33 -1.20
C VAL A 20 12.58 10.65 -0.22
N LEU A 21 12.06 9.77 0.66
CA LEU A 21 12.87 9.06 1.64
C LEU A 21 13.88 8.10 0.99
N SER A 22 13.57 7.57 -0.21
CA SER A 22 14.51 6.70 -0.92
C SER A 22 15.84 7.37 -1.26
N PHE A 23 15.87 8.71 -1.41
CA PHE A 23 17.11 9.44 -1.70
C PHE A 23 18.07 9.51 -0.50
N VAL A 24 17.59 9.23 0.71
CA VAL A 24 18.42 9.14 1.92
C VAL A 24 19.16 7.79 1.98
N LEU A 25 18.68 6.79 1.23
CA LEU A 25 19.25 5.45 1.25
C LEU A 25 20.49 5.34 0.34
N PRO A 26 21.41 4.41 0.67
CA PRO A 26 22.48 3.99 -0.24
C PRO A 26 21.94 3.55 -1.62
N PRO A 27 22.63 3.83 -2.73
CA PRO A 27 22.14 3.57 -4.10
C PRO A 27 21.71 2.12 -4.36
N ASP A 28 22.41 1.16 -3.77
CA ASP A 28 22.14 -0.27 -3.83
C ASP A 28 20.80 -0.66 -3.19
N ALA A 29 20.36 0.06 -2.16
CA ALA A 29 19.07 -0.17 -1.50
C ALA A 29 17.88 0.50 -2.22
N ARG A 30 18.12 1.56 -3.00
CA ARG A 30 17.07 2.37 -3.65
C ARG A 30 16.21 1.56 -4.60
N THR A 31 16.83 0.71 -5.42
CA THR A 31 16.13 -0.11 -6.42
C THR A 31 15.09 -1.01 -5.75
N GLY A 32 15.44 -1.63 -4.62
CA GLY A 32 14.51 -2.43 -3.82
C GLY A 32 13.35 -1.60 -3.28
N VAL A 33 13.62 -0.41 -2.74
CA VAL A 33 12.58 0.49 -2.22
C VAL A 33 11.64 1.01 -3.30
N TRP A 34 12.16 1.38 -4.47
CA TRP A 34 11.34 1.81 -5.60
C TRP A 34 10.45 0.68 -6.09
N LEU A 35 10.99 -0.53 -6.24
CA LEU A 35 10.23 -1.69 -6.64
C LEU A 35 9.14 -2.03 -5.61
N ALA A 36 9.48 -2.05 -4.33
CA ALA A 36 8.52 -2.24 -3.24
C ALA A 36 7.39 -1.21 -3.29
N THR A 37 7.71 0.06 -3.51
CA THR A 37 6.74 1.16 -3.61
C THR A 37 5.80 0.95 -4.78
N VAL A 38 6.33 0.63 -5.97
CA VAL A 38 5.52 0.37 -7.16
C VAL A 38 4.61 -0.83 -6.95
N LEU A 39 5.15 -1.95 -6.45
CA LEU A 39 4.37 -3.16 -6.16
C LEU A 39 3.25 -2.90 -5.16
N ALA A 40 3.56 -2.20 -4.06
CA ALA A 40 2.56 -1.81 -3.07
C ALA A 40 1.45 -0.99 -3.71
N LEU A 41 1.77 0.06 -4.48
CA LEU A 41 0.77 0.93 -5.09
C LEU A 41 -0.07 0.23 -6.16
N MET A 42 0.52 -0.67 -6.95
CA MET A 42 -0.22 -1.43 -7.97
C MET A 42 -1.28 -2.35 -7.36
N VAL A 43 -1.04 -2.89 -6.18
CA VAL A 43 -2.00 -3.77 -5.49
C VAL A 43 -2.94 -2.96 -4.60
N GLN A 44 -2.38 -2.07 -3.77
CA GLN A 44 -3.12 -1.29 -2.79
C GLN A 44 -4.02 -0.24 -3.44
N GLY A 45 -3.56 0.43 -4.50
CA GLY A 45 -4.33 1.47 -5.20
C GLY A 45 -5.72 1.00 -5.59
N PRO A 46 -5.85 -0.09 -6.39
CA PRO A 46 -7.13 -0.69 -6.75
C PRO A 46 -7.93 -1.23 -5.57
N LEU A 47 -7.29 -1.96 -4.64
CA LEU A 47 -7.96 -2.57 -3.49
C LEU A 47 -8.60 -1.51 -2.58
N GLY A 48 -7.84 -0.48 -2.18
CA GLY A 48 -8.36 0.59 -1.35
C GLY A 48 -9.42 1.42 -2.07
N TRP A 49 -9.35 1.53 -3.41
CA TRP A 49 -10.42 2.15 -4.19
C TRP A 49 -11.73 1.34 -4.15
N TRP A 50 -11.65 0.01 -4.25
CA TRP A 50 -12.81 -0.86 -4.08
C TRP A 50 -13.40 -0.77 -2.67
N VAL A 51 -12.57 -0.69 -1.64
CA VAL A 51 -13.01 -0.47 -0.25
C VAL A 51 -13.77 0.86 -0.14
N VAL A 52 -13.20 1.94 -0.67
CA VAL A 52 -13.86 3.26 -0.65
C VAL A 52 -15.20 3.25 -1.39
N ARG A 53 -15.30 2.53 -2.50
CA ARG A 53 -16.57 2.37 -3.24
C ARG A 53 -17.60 1.51 -2.51
N ALA A 54 -17.17 0.64 -1.61
CA ALA A 54 -18.03 -0.26 -0.84
C ALA A 54 -18.48 0.33 0.50
N ILE A 55 -18.07 1.55 0.85
CA ILE A 55 -18.47 2.22 2.10
C ILE A 55 -20.00 2.28 2.19
N GLY A 56 -20.54 1.82 3.34
CA GLY A 56 -21.97 1.78 3.60
C GLY A 56 -22.70 0.60 2.93
N THR A 57 -21.97 -0.39 2.43
CA THR A 57 -22.52 -1.64 1.89
C THR A 57 -22.07 -2.85 2.72
N GLU A 58 -22.83 -3.94 2.68
CA GLU A 58 -22.46 -5.21 3.33
C GLU A 58 -21.15 -5.82 2.78
N ARG A 59 -20.76 -5.44 1.56
CA ARG A 59 -19.56 -5.95 0.88
C ARG A 59 -18.26 -5.36 1.44
N LEU A 60 -18.33 -4.32 2.27
CA LEU A 60 -17.15 -3.63 2.81
C LEU A 60 -16.19 -4.59 3.54
N GLN A 61 -16.74 -5.38 4.47
CA GLN A 61 -15.98 -6.33 5.28
C GLN A 61 -15.29 -7.40 4.40
N LEU A 62 -16.01 -7.92 3.40
CA LEU A 62 -15.50 -8.91 2.47
C LEU A 62 -14.34 -8.37 1.63
N ILE A 63 -14.53 -7.18 1.02
CA ILE A 63 -13.49 -6.55 0.19
C ILE A 63 -12.26 -6.21 1.04
N TRP A 64 -12.47 -5.77 2.28
CA TRP A 64 -11.38 -5.49 3.20
C TRP A 64 -10.58 -6.77 3.56
N ALA A 65 -11.26 -7.87 3.85
CA ALA A 65 -10.63 -9.17 4.12
C ALA A 65 -9.84 -9.70 2.90
N ILE A 66 -10.40 -9.60 1.70
CA ILE A 66 -9.70 -9.91 0.44
C ILE A 66 -8.45 -9.04 0.30
N GLY A 67 -8.57 -7.75 0.63
CA GLY A 67 -7.44 -6.82 0.61
C GLY A 67 -6.31 -7.25 1.56
N ILE A 68 -6.64 -7.72 2.77
CA ILE A 68 -5.65 -8.25 3.72
C ILE A 68 -4.95 -9.48 3.14
N ALA A 69 -5.71 -10.44 2.62
CA ALA A 69 -5.13 -11.64 1.99
C ALA A 69 -4.19 -11.28 0.83
N ALA A 70 -4.58 -10.34 -0.03
CA ALA A 70 -3.77 -9.87 -1.15
C ALA A 70 -2.45 -9.21 -0.70
N ARG A 71 -2.45 -8.46 0.41
CA ARG A 71 -1.24 -7.85 0.98
C ARG A 71 -0.25 -8.90 1.47
N PHE A 72 -0.74 -9.92 2.20
CA PHE A 72 0.12 -11.03 2.63
C PHE A 72 0.68 -11.80 1.44
N ALA A 73 -0.15 -12.07 0.42
CA ALA A 73 0.30 -12.71 -0.80
C ALA A 73 1.36 -11.88 -1.53
N LEU A 74 1.22 -10.55 -1.57
CA LEU A 74 2.22 -9.66 -2.17
C LEU A 74 3.55 -9.70 -1.42
N VAL A 75 3.52 -9.63 -0.09
CA VAL A 75 4.74 -9.71 0.74
C VAL A 75 5.43 -11.07 0.55
N ALA A 76 4.67 -12.16 0.53
CA ALA A 76 5.20 -13.49 0.24
C ALA A 76 5.81 -13.56 -1.16
N ALA A 77 5.11 -13.09 -2.20
CA ALA A 77 5.62 -13.06 -3.57
C ALA A 77 6.88 -12.19 -3.68
N ALA A 78 6.93 -11.04 -3.01
CA ALA A 78 8.10 -10.19 -2.99
C ALA A 78 9.32 -10.89 -2.38
N GLY A 79 9.13 -11.58 -1.26
CA GLY A 79 10.22 -12.26 -0.55
C GLY A 79 10.69 -13.55 -1.22
N PHE A 80 9.76 -14.41 -1.66
CA PHE A 80 10.08 -15.73 -2.18
C PHE A 80 10.32 -15.78 -3.69
N VAL A 81 9.83 -14.77 -4.44
CA VAL A 81 9.88 -14.78 -5.91
C VAL A 81 10.64 -13.59 -6.46
N VAL A 82 10.27 -12.37 -6.08
CA VAL A 82 10.82 -11.15 -6.69
C VAL A 82 12.26 -10.91 -6.24
N ALA A 83 12.51 -10.89 -4.92
CA ALA A 83 13.85 -10.67 -4.38
C ALA A 83 14.91 -11.66 -4.92
N PRO A 84 14.68 -12.99 -4.87
CA PRO A 84 15.69 -13.94 -5.34
C PRO A 84 15.89 -13.88 -6.86
N ARG A 85 14.83 -13.64 -7.65
CA ARG A 85 14.98 -13.55 -9.12
C ARG A 85 15.71 -12.30 -9.59
N LEU A 86 15.65 -11.22 -8.82
CA LEU A 86 16.29 -9.95 -9.17
C LEU A 86 17.59 -9.70 -8.41
N GLY A 87 18.04 -10.65 -7.57
CA GLY A 87 19.25 -10.50 -6.75
C GLY A 87 19.19 -9.33 -5.77
N LEU A 88 17.99 -8.96 -5.31
CA LEU A 88 17.80 -7.79 -4.44
C LEU A 88 18.03 -8.14 -2.97
N ALA A 89 18.51 -7.15 -2.21
CA ALA A 89 18.58 -7.27 -0.77
C ALA A 89 17.16 -7.43 -0.17
N LEU A 90 16.91 -8.60 0.41
CA LEU A 90 15.59 -9.00 0.90
C LEU A 90 15.08 -8.06 2.02
N ALA A 91 15.93 -7.74 3.00
CA ALA A 91 15.53 -6.95 4.16
C ALA A 91 15.08 -5.51 3.77
N PRO A 92 15.85 -4.72 2.99
CA PRO A 92 15.40 -3.42 2.52
C PRO A 92 14.11 -3.47 1.69
N LEU A 93 13.98 -4.46 0.79
CA LEU A 93 12.78 -4.65 -0.03
C LEU A 93 11.54 -4.89 0.83
N LEU A 94 11.60 -5.87 1.74
CA LEU A 94 10.47 -6.22 2.60
C LEU A 94 10.13 -5.11 3.57
N PHE A 95 11.12 -4.44 4.15
CA PHE A 95 10.90 -3.33 5.07
C PHE A 95 10.18 -2.18 4.37
N ALA A 96 10.64 -1.78 3.18
CA ALA A 96 9.98 -0.76 2.38
C ALA A 96 8.57 -1.17 1.97
N LEU A 97 8.39 -2.42 1.51
CA LEU A 97 7.10 -2.94 1.06
C LEU A 97 6.07 -2.91 2.18
N VAL A 98 6.41 -3.49 3.35
CA VAL A 98 5.53 -3.51 4.51
C VAL A 98 5.26 -2.09 5.01
N GLY A 99 6.29 -1.23 5.08
CA GLY A 99 6.13 0.17 5.49
C GLY A 99 5.13 0.93 4.62
N VAL A 100 5.29 0.87 3.29
CA VAL A 100 4.39 1.54 2.34
C VAL A 100 2.97 0.96 2.44
N LEU A 101 2.83 -0.37 2.50
CA LEU A 101 1.53 -1.02 2.67
C LEU A 101 0.83 -0.56 3.95
N MET A 102 1.55 -0.51 5.07
CA MET A 102 1.00 -0.06 6.34
C MET A 102 0.55 1.41 6.29
N CYS A 103 1.35 2.30 5.70
CA CYS A 103 0.95 3.69 5.51
C CYS A 103 -0.34 3.81 4.68
N CYS A 104 -0.46 3.05 3.59
CA CYS A 104 -1.67 3.07 2.78
C CYS A 104 -2.88 2.45 3.50
N VAL A 105 -2.70 1.41 4.31
CA VAL A 105 -3.76 0.83 5.14
C VAL A 105 -4.26 1.84 6.19
N VAL A 106 -3.35 2.63 6.78
CA VAL A 106 -3.72 3.72 7.69
C VAL A 106 -4.54 4.78 6.95
N VAL A 107 -4.13 5.19 5.75
CA VAL A 107 -4.91 6.11 4.91
C VAL A 107 -6.31 5.56 4.65
N GLU A 108 -6.41 4.29 4.25
CA GLU A 108 -7.69 3.62 4.00
C GLU A 108 -8.58 3.61 5.25
N ALA A 109 -8.03 3.23 6.41
CA ALA A 109 -8.75 3.20 7.68
C ALA A 109 -9.24 4.59 8.11
N VAL A 110 -8.40 5.62 7.98
CA VAL A 110 -8.78 7.01 8.28
C VAL A 110 -9.91 7.47 7.36
N VAL A 111 -9.84 7.17 6.06
CA VAL A 111 -10.87 7.54 5.09
C VAL A 111 -12.20 6.84 5.39
N VAL A 112 -12.17 5.53 5.67
CA VAL A 112 -13.36 4.76 6.00
C VAL A 112 -14.00 5.29 7.28
N ARG A 113 -13.21 5.48 8.35
CA ARG A 113 -13.70 6.02 9.63
C ARG A 113 -14.32 7.41 9.46
N SER A 114 -13.64 8.30 8.73
CA SER A 114 -14.13 9.66 8.48
C SER A 114 -15.40 9.70 7.63
N ALA A 115 -15.70 8.62 6.89
CA ALA A 115 -16.90 8.50 6.08
C ALA A 115 -18.07 7.87 6.86
N THR A 116 -17.78 7.04 7.87
CA THR A 116 -18.79 6.46 8.76
C THR A 116 -19.24 7.41 9.87
N GLU A 117 -18.36 8.27 10.40
CA GLU A 117 -18.70 9.24 11.46
C GLU A 117 -19.58 10.42 10.98
N VAL A 118 -19.71 10.60 9.66
CA VAL A 118 -20.49 11.70 9.04
C VAL A 118 -21.92 11.26 8.67
N ARG A 119 -22.27 9.99 8.90
CA ARG A 119 -23.64 9.45 8.74
C ARG A 119 -24.32 9.34 10.09
#